data_AF-A0A3N0XH25-F1
#
_entry.id   AF-A0A3N0XH25-F1
#
_cell.length_a   1.000
_cell.length_b   1.000
_cell.length_c   1.000
_cell.angle_alpha   90.00
_cell.angle_beta   90.00
_cell.angle_gamma   90.00
#
_symmetry.space_group_name_H-M   'P 1'
#
loop_
_entity.id
_entity.type
_entity.pdbx_description
1 polymer ?
#
loop_
_entity_poly.entity_id
_entity_poly.type
_entity_poly.pdbx_seq_one_letter_code
_entity_poly.pdbx_strand_id
1 'polypeptide(L)'
;MCVFVCSWDVGEWSECSKTCGPGFQYRQVICQRTQGHHGNSTVVVATSHCDNTEMPETTTVCQLKICSEWQIRSDWTEVCECVYESCRDMYYNCVVVVQARLCVYSYYRTTCCASCSRVIQRDTLHRIR
;
A
#
# COMPACT_ATOMS: atom_id res chain seq x y z
N MET A 1 9.30 -43.70 25.42
CA MET A 1 9.06 -42.26 25.70
C MET A 1 8.40 -41.65 24.46
N CYS A 2 7.27 -40.94 24.61
CA CYS A 2 6.67 -40.22 23.49
C CYS A 2 7.45 -38.92 23.26
N VAL A 3 8.15 -38.81 22.13
CA VAL A 3 8.83 -37.57 21.74
C VAL A 3 7.81 -36.69 21.04
N PHE A 4 7.57 -35.49 21.58
CA PHE A 4 6.74 -34.47 20.95
C PHE A 4 7.65 -33.41 20.36
N VAL A 5 7.43 -33.06 19.10
CA VAL A 5 8.16 -32.00 18.40
C VAL A 5 7.16 -30.92 18.01
N CYS A 6 7.43 -29.67 18.39
CA CYS A 6 6.64 -28.52 17.97
C CYS A 6 7.34 -27.82 16.81
N SER A 7 6.59 -27.44 15.78
CA SER A 7 7.12 -26.75 14.59
C SER A 7 6.06 -25.85 13.98
N TRP A 8 6.51 -24.77 13.34
CA TRP A 8 5.64 -23.94 12.49
C TRP A 8 5.25 -24.69 11.22
N ASP A 9 3.95 -24.79 10.99
CA ASP A 9 3.37 -25.15 9.71
C ASP A 9 3.06 -23.86 8.95
N VAL A 10 3.62 -23.75 7.73
CA VAL A 10 3.59 -22.53 6.94
C VAL A 10 2.73 -22.78 5.72
N GLY A 11 1.58 -22.10 5.68
CA GLY A 11 0.67 -22.16 4.55
C GLY A 11 1.22 -21.42 3.31
N GLU A 12 0.54 -21.66 2.19
CA GLU A 12 0.81 -20.96 0.93
C GLU A 12 0.49 -19.46 1.04
N TRP A 13 1.16 -18.67 0.21
CA TRP A 13 0.84 -17.25 0.05
C TRP A 13 -0.50 -17.06 -0.65
N SER A 14 -1.27 -16.08 -0.18
CA SER A 14 -2.49 -15.62 -0.83
C SER A 14 -2.18 -14.99 -2.20
N GLU A 15 -3.23 -14.77 -2.97
CA GLU A 15 -3.15 -13.86 -4.10
C GLU A 15 -2.73 -12.45 -3.62
N CYS A 16 -2.09 -11.71 -4.53
CA CYS A 16 -1.66 -10.34 -4.26
C CYS A 16 -2.89 -9.45 -4.03
N SER A 17 -2.82 -8.56 -3.04
CA SER A 17 -3.92 -7.65 -2.70
C SER A 17 -4.31 -6.72 -3.84
N LYS A 18 -3.44 -6.58 -4.84
CA LYS A 18 -3.69 -5.86 -6.08
C LYS A 18 -3.55 -6.77 -7.28
N THR A 19 -4.17 -6.36 -8.38
CA THR A 19 -4.08 -7.04 -9.69
C THR A 19 -3.00 -6.43 -10.61
N CYS A 20 -2.35 -5.36 -10.17
CA CYS A 20 -1.23 -4.69 -10.83
C CYS A 20 -0.42 -3.86 -9.81
N GLY A 21 0.84 -3.57 -10.13
CA GLY A 21 1.73 -2.75 -9.31
C GLY A 21 2.12 -3.39 -7.98
N PRO A 22 2.58 -2.57 -7.01
CA PRO A 22 2.99 -3.02 -5.68
C PRO A 22 1.77 -3.30 -4.80
N GLY A 23 1.75 -4.49 -4.18
CA GLY A 23 0.73 -4.92 -3.24
C GLY A 23 1.30 -5.79 -2.11
N PHE A 24 0.42 -6.48 -1.39
CA PHE A 24 0.78 -7.37 -0.29
C PHE A 24 0.15 -8.75 -0.47
N GLN A 25 0.86 -9.77 0.00
CA GLN A 25 0.37 -11.15 0.11
C GLN A 25 0.45 -11.61 1.56
N TYR A 26 -0.46 -12.50 1.94
CA TYR A 26 -0.59 -13.00 3.30
C TYR A 26 -0.52 -14.52 3.31
N ARG A 27 0.02 -15.13 4.36
CA ARG A 27 -0.04 -16.58 4.55
C ARG A 27 -0.37 -16.94 5.98
N GLN A 28 -0.92 -18.13 6.17
CA GLN A 28 -1.17 -18.65 7.51
C GLN A 28 0.10 -19.30 8.06
N VAL A 29 0.36 -19.07 9.35
CA VAL A 29 1.47 -19.68 10.08
C VAL A 29 0.86 -20.21 11.38
N ILE A 30 0.86 -21.52 11.55
CA ILE A 30 0.24 -22.20 12.69
C ILE A 30 1.26 -23.07 13.42
N CYS A 31 1.16 -23.17 14.75
CA CYS A 31 2.03 -24.06 15.51
C CYS A 31 1.40 -25.46 15.56
N GLN A 32 2.16 -26.48 15.16
CA GLN A 32 1.72 -27.87 15.25
C GLN A 32 2.68 -28.72 16.07
N ARG A 33 2.13 -29.76 16.71
CA ARG A 33 2.88 -30.74 17.49
C ARG A 33 2.75 -32.12 16.88
N THR A 34 3.89 -32.77 16.63
CA THR A 34 3.99 -34.12 16.06
C THR A 34 4.46 -35.13 17.10
N GLN A 35 3.83 -36.31 17.18
CA GLN A 35 4.25 -37.40 18.07
C GLN A 35 5.11 -38.44 17.33
N GLY A 36 6.31 -38.73 17.82
CA GLY A 36 7.34 -39.45 17.07
C GLY A 36 7.48 -40.97 17.25
N HIS A 37 6.54 -41.72 17.85
CA HIS A 37 6.81 -43.14 18.20
C HIS A 37 5.82 -44.21 17.69
N HIS A 38 4.60 -43.89 17.23
CA HIS A 38 3.71 -44.95 16.70
C HIS A 38 2.56 -44.48 15.80
N GLY A 39 2.52 -43.20 15.48
CA GLY A 39 1.49 -42.59 14.64
C GLY A 39 1.92 -41.16 14.36
N ASN A 40 1.96 -40.80 13.09
CA ASN A 40 2.22 -39.46 12.59
C ASN A 40 1.00 -38.54 12.84
N SER A 41 0.56 -38.44 14.09
CA SER A 41 -0.49 -37.53 14.49
C SER A 41 0.10 -36.14 14.70
N THR A 42 -0.25 -35.22 13.80
CA THR A 42 -0.02 -33.79 13.92
C THR A 42 -1.26 -33.14 14.53
N VAL A 43 -1.07 -32.28 15.53
CA VAL A 43 -2.17 -31.53 16.16
C VAL A 43 -1.81 -30.07 16.22
N VAL A 44 -2.72 -29.19 15.79
CA VAL A 44 -2.57 -27.74 15.94
C VAL A 44 -2.64 -27.38 17.41
N VAL A 45 -1.67 -26.61 17.89
CA VAL A 45 -1.55 -26.17 19.28
C VAL A 45 -1.43 -24.65 19.36
N ALA A 46 -1.46 -24.09 20.57
CA ALA A 46 -1.24 -22.66 20.76
C ALA A 46 0.12 -22.22 20.23
N THR A 47 0.18 -21.03 19.63
CA THR A 47 1.38 -20.35 19.14
C THR A 47 2.54 -20.38 20.14
N SER A 48 2.23 -20.26 21.43
CA SER A 48 3.20 -20.26 22.53
C SER A 48 4.08 -21.51 22.62
N HIS A 49 3.64 -22.64 22.07
CA HIS A 49 4.45 -23.86 22.03
C HIS A 49 5.60 -23.81 21.01
N CYS A 50 5.53 -22.89 20.06
CA CYS A 50 6.56 -22.66 19.04
C CYS A 50 7.35 -21.35 19.26
N ASP A 51 7.10 -20.60 20.34
CA ASP A 51 7.77 -19.31 20.64
C ASP A 51 9.29 -19.41 20.78
N ASN A 52 9.82 -20.60 21.07
CA ASN A 52 11.26 -20.87 21.10
C ASN A 52 11.89 -20.90 19.69
N THR A 53 11.09 -20.84 18.64
CA THR A 53 11.52 -20.78 17.24
C THR A 53 10.97 -19.53 16.58
N GLU A 54 11.77 -18.91 15.73
CA GLU A 54 11.39 -17.69 15.02
C GLU A 54 10.12 -17.93 14.19
N MET A 55 9.12 -17.07 14.38
CA MET A 55 7.86 -17.15 13.65
C MET A 55 8.10 -16.69 12.20
N PRO A 56 7.74 -17.51 11.20
CA PRO A 56 7.82 -17.11 9.80
C PRO A 56 6.94 -15.88 9.49
N GLU A 57 7.38 -15.07 8.53
CA GLU A 57 6.63 -13.90 8.06
C GLU A 57 5.20 -14.25 7.65
N THR A 58 4.21 -13.52 8.13
CA THR A 58 2.80 -13.72 7.73
C THR A 58 2.40 -12.83 6.56
N THR A 59 3.22 -11.83 6.23
CA THR A 59 2.94 -10.84 5.19
C THR A 59 4.20 -10.59 4.36
N THR A 60 4.06 -10.43 3.04
CA THR A 60 5.16 -10.05 2.15
C THR A 60 4.70 -9.10 1.05
N VAL A 61 5.65 -8.40 0.43
CA VAL A 61 5.39 -7.50 -0.71
C VAL A 61 5.36 -8.30 -2.01
N CYS A 62 4.33 -8.07 -2.82
CA CYS A 62 4.24 -8.58 -4.19
C CYS A 62 4.39 -7.43 -5.20
N GLN A 63 5.13 -7.70 -6.29
CA GLN A 63 5.33 -6.75 -7.39
C GLN A 63 4.76 -7.34 -8.68
N LEU A 64 3.56 -6.88 -9.07
CA LEU A 64 2.94 -7.28 -10.32
C LEU A 64 3.27 -6.30 -11.46
N LYS A 65 2.78 -6.62 -12.67
CA LYS A 65 2.89 -5.74 -13.84
C LYS A 65 2.44 -4.32 -13.51
N ILE A 66 3.10 -3.34 -14.11
CA ILE A 66 2.74 -1.92 -13.96
C ILE A 66 1.26 -1.74 -14.33
N CYS A 67 0.53 -1.00 -13.50
CA CYS A 67 -0.88 -0.70 -13.74
C CYS A 67 -1.06 0.13 -15.01
N SER A 68 -2.08 -0.18 -15.80
CA SER A 68 -2.48 0.68 -16.91
C SER A 68 -3.10 1.98 -16.39
N GLU A 69 -3.07 3.04 -17.20
CA GLU A 69 -3.57 4.37 -16.85
C GLU A 69 -5.04 4.37 -16.36
N TRP A 70 -5.86 3.46 -16.89
CA TRP A 70 -7.26 3.31 -16.47
C TRP A 70 -7.44 2.66 -15.09
N GLN A 71 -6.48 1.85 -14.66
CA GLN A 71 -6.51 1.06 -13.42
C GLN A 71 -5.96 1.83 -12.21
N ILE A 72 -5.22 2.91 -12.46
CA ILE A 72 -4.75 3.86 -11.43
C ILE A 72 -5.88 4.82 -11.00
N ARG A 73 -6.94 4.93 -11.82
CA ARG A 73 -8.02 5.91 -11.66
C ARG A 73 -9.14 5.47 -10.71
N SER A 74 -9.06 4.27 -10.12
CA SER A 74 -10.10 3.73 -9.23
C SER A 74 -9.75 3.80 -7.75
N ASP A 75 -8.61 4.36 -7.37
CA ASP A 75 -8.26 4.60 -5.97
C ASP A 75 -7.64 5.99 -5.84
N TRP A 76 -8.51 7.00 -5.88
CA TRP A 76 -8.12 8.40 -5.64
C TRP A 76 -7.69 8.53 -4.18
N THR A 77 -6.43 8.18 -3.93
CA THR A 77 -5.71 8.60 -2.72
C THR A 77 -5.78 10.13 -2.65
N GLU A 78 -6.28 10.64 -1.53
CA GLU A 78 -6.61 12.04 -1.26
C GLU A 78 -5.39 12.98 -1.19
N VAL A 79 -4.35 12.75 -1.99
CA VAL A 79 -3.14 13.57 -1.98
C VAL A 79 -2.71 13.84 -3.41
N CYS A 80 -3.21 14.94 -3.98
CA CYS A 80 -2.54 15.61 -5.09
C CYS A 80 -1.27 16.29 -4.56
N GLU A 81 -0.24 15.51 -4.27
CA GLU A 81 1.11 16.03 -4.15
C GLU A 81 1.61 16.33 -5.57
N CYS A 82 1.88 17.61 -5.83
CA CYS A 82 2.47 18.11 -7.06
C CYS A 82 3.94 17.67 -7.21
N VAL A 83 4.19 16.36 -7.24
CA VAL A 83 5.52 15.73 -7.36
C VAL A 83 5.55 14.64 -8.44
N TYR A 84 4.77 14.81 -9.52
CA TYR A 84 5.11 14.16 -10.78
C TYR A 84 4.81 15.15 -11.91
N GLU A 85 5.70 15.22 -12.90
CA GLU A 85 5.75 16.24 -13.97
C GLU A 85 4.49 16.31 -14.89
N SER A 86 3.39 15.67 -14.50
CA SER A 86 2.15 15.52 -15.26
C SER A 86 0.92 16.12 -14.55
N CYS A 87 1.08 17.23 -13.84
CA CYS A 87 -0.02 18.02 -13.29
C CYS A 87 -0.87 18.62 -14.44
N ARG A 88 -2.19 18.32 -14.48
CA ARG A 88 -3.14 18.76 -15.52
C ARG A 88 -4.38 19.38 -14.87
N ASP A 89 -5.00 20.33 -15.56
CA ASP A 89 -6.28 20.91 -15.14
C ASP A 89 -7.45 19.94 -15.37
N MET A 90 -8.35 19.83 -14.39
CA MET A 90 -9.56 19.01 -14.46
C MET A 90 -10.66 19.68 -15.31
N TYR A 91 -10.68 21.01 -15.38
CA TYR A 91 -11.66 21.77 -16.14
C TYR A 91 -10.99 22.79 -17.07
N TYR A 92 -11.61 23.05 -18.23
CA TYR A 92 -11.10 24.00 -19.22
C TYR A 92 -11.14 25.47 -18.74
N ASN A 93 -12.05 25.79 -17.82
CA ASN A 93 -12.24 27.13 -17.28
C ASN A 93 -11.32 27.45 -16.08
N CYS A 94 -10.27 26.66 -15.84
CA CYS A 94 -9.28 26.90 -14.78
C CYS A 94 -8.54 28.25 -14.91
N VAL A 95 -8.54 28.86 -16.09
CA VAL A 95 -8.12 30.26 -16.28
C VAL A 95 -8.90 31.25 -15.42
N VAL A 96 -10.21 31.01 -15.21
CA VAL A 96 -11.08 31.87 -14.38
C VAL A 96 -10.69 31.76 -12.90
N VAL A 97 -10.30 30.56 -12.46
CA VAL A 97 -9.83 30.31 -11.09
C VAL A 97 -8.56 31.11 -10.79
N VAL A 98 -7.63 31.17 -11.74
CA VAL A 98 -6.41 31.99 -11.63
C VAL A 98 -6.76 33.48 -11.60
N GLN A 99 -7.62 33.94 -12.52
CA GLN A 99 -8.02 35.35 -12.61
C GLN A 99 -8.77 35.83 -11.35
N ALA A 100 -9.61 34.96 -10.77
CA ALA A 100 -10.34 35.23 -9.54
C ALA A 100 -9.50 35.03 -8.26
N ARG A 101 -8.19 34.71 -8.39
CA ARG A 101 -7.25 34.45 -7.28
C ARG A 101 -7.72 33.35 -6.32
N LEU A 102 -8.45 32.37 -6.85
CA LEU A 102 -9.03 31.28 -6.06
C LEU A 102 -8.05 30.13 -5.81
N CYS A 103 -6.84 30.16 -6.40
CA CYS A 103 -5.77 29.18 -6.17
C CYS A 103 -5.26 29.11 -4.72
N VAL A 104 -5.68 30.05 -3.86
CA VAL A 104 -5.45 30.00 -2.41
C VAL A 104 -6.22 28.87 -1.73
N TYR A 105 -7.36 28.46 -2.28
CA TYR A 105 -8.16 27.37 -1.74
C TYR A 105 -7.67 26.03 -2.25
N SER A 106 -7.58 25.05 -1.34
CA SER A 106 -7.15 23.69 -1.64
C SER A 106 -7.99 23.03 -2.74
N TYR A 107 -9.31 23.21 -2.71
CA TYR A 107 -10.23 22.69 -3.72
C TYR A 107 -9.84 23.12 -5.15
N TYR A 108 -9.53 24.40 -5.34
CA TYR A 108 -9.14 24.94 -6.64
C TYR A 108 -7.69 24.57 -7.00
N ARG A 109 -6.81 24.43 -6.00
CA ARG A 109 -5.43 23.97 -6.20
C ARG A 109 -5.36 22.54 -6.74
N THR A 110 -6.23 21.64 -6.26
CA THR A 110 -6.27 20.25 -6.75
C THR A 110 -6.97 20.16 -8.10
N THR A 111 -8.11 20.84 -8.24
CA THR A 111 -8.92 20.82 -9.45
C THR A 111 -8.25 21.51 -10.65
N CYS A 112 -7.56 22.63 -10.41
CA CYS A 112 -6.89 23.44 -11.43
C CYS A 112 -5.37 23.39 -11.23
N CYS A 113 -4.83 22.18 -11.11
CA CYS A 113 -3.44 21.92 -10.77
C CYS A 113 -2.46 22.67 -11.69
N ALA A 114 -2.56 22.49 -13.01
CA ALA A 114 -1.58 23.05 -13.95
C ALA A 114 -1.67 24.59 -13.97
N SER A 115 -2.88 25.12 -13.94
CA SER A 115 -3.16 26.55 -13.90
C SER A 115 -2.68 27.21 -12.60
N CYS A 116 -2.89 26.58 -11.44
CA CYS A 116 -2.52 27.13 -10.13
C CYS A 116 -1.05 26.85 -9.75
N SER A 117 -0.40 25.83 -10.31
CA SER A 117 1.00 25.46 -10.01
C SER A 117 1.98 26.63 -10.22
N ARG A 118 1.76 27.42 -11.27
CA ARG A 118 2.59 28.58 -11.63
C ARG A 118 2.36 29.80 -10.74
N VAL A 119 1.20 29.90 -10.07
CA VAL A 119 0.87 30.98 -9.14
C VAL A 119 1.56 30.75 -7.79
N ILE A 120 1.56 29.49 -7.34
CA ILE A 120 2.15 29.07 -6.06
C ILE A 120 3.68 29.30 -6.04
N GLN A 121 4.36 29.14 -7.18
CA GLN A 121 5.80 29.43 -7.32
C GLN A 121 6.14 30.93 -7.23
N ARG A 122 5.19 31.83 -7.55
CA ARG A 122 5.41 33.29 -7.44
C ARG A 122 5.21 33.79 -6.01
N ASP A 123 4.26 33.22 -5.28
CA ASP A 123 4.00 33.59 -3.89
C ASP A 123 5.15 33.21 -2.94
N THR A 124 5.86 32.11 -3.20
CA THR A 124 7.07 31.75 -2.43
C THR A 124 8.23 32.72 -2.65
N LEU A 125 8.40 33.24 -3.87
CA LEU A 125 9.40 34.27 -4.19
C LEU A 125 9.06 35.64 -3.58
N HIS A 126 7.78 36.00 -3.49
CA HIS A 126 7.34 37.24 -2.84
C HIS A 126 7.36 37.20 -1.30
N ARG A 127 7.42 36.00 -0.68
CA ARG A 127 7.48 35.83 0.77
C ARG A 127 8.90 35.80 1.35
N ILE A 128 9.92 35.71 0.49
CA ILE A 128 11.35 35.66 0.85
C ILE A 128 12.01 37.05 0.71
N ARG A 129 11.31 38.06 0.18
CA ARG A 129 11.78 39.44 0.09
C ARG A 129 11.10 40.36 1.10
#